data_AF-A0A7C1TG18-F1
#
_entry.id   AF-A0A7C1TG18-F1
#
_cell.length_a   1.000
_cell.length_b   1.000
_cell.length_c   1.000
_cell.angle_alpha   90.00
_cell.angle_beta   90.00
_cell.angle_gamma   90.00
#
_symmetry.space_group_name_H-M   'P 1'
#
loop_
_entity.id
_entity.type
_entity.pdbx_description
1 polymer ?
#
loop_
_entity_poly.entity_id
_entity_poly.type
_entity_poly.pdbx_seq_one_letter_code
_entity_poly.pdbx_strand_id
1 'polypeptide(L)'
;LTLLAGDISLLAGDAQGNVSQWFPVKDAEGRRALRRIRGFSDFSQPVMAIAPEHTRKGFLAVDKSGRVGLFHTTAENTLLVERVSDSAIVKAAIAPRANAMLLQDAQHLYFYSIKNEHPEVSMKALWGKVWYESYPKPGYIWQSSSASNDFEPKLSLVPLSFGTVKAAFYAMLFAIPLAVMGAIFTAQFMSPGMRKLVKPSIEIMEALPTVILGFLAGLWLAPFMEANLPGIFSIMIIMPLGLLLFAFLWQELPDRVRHSVPDGWEAALLIPVVVGLGYFCFVLSPVLEDSFFAGDMPGWLRNELGVNYDQRNSLVVGLAMGFAVIPTIFSIAEDAIFAVPKHLVQGSLALGATPWQTLVRVVLLTASPGIFSAIMIGMGRAVGETMIVLMATGNTPVMDFSVFEGMRTLSANIAVEMPESEVDSTHYRVLFLAAVVLFTFTFIFNTAAEVVRQRLRQRYSNL
;
A
#
# COMPACT_ATOMS: atom_id res chain seq x y z
N LEU A 1 18.71 -38.82 -1.28
CA LEU A 1 18.93 -37.51 -1.92
C LEU A 1 18.10 -37.49 -3.19
N THR A 2 17.33 -36.43 -3.44
CA THR A 2 16.50 -36.31 -4.64
C THR A 2 16.39 -34.84 -5.06
N LEU A 3 16.37 -34.54 -6.35
CA LEU A 3 16.09 -33.18 -6.84
C LEU A 3 14.59 -32.90 -6.84
N LEU A 4 14.22 -31.65 -6.61
CA LEU A 4 12.84 -31.18 -6.70
C LEU A 4 12.50 -30.78 -8.15
N ALA A 5 11.21 -30.63 -8.49
CA ALA A 5 10.78 -30.08 -9.78
C ALA A 5 11.57 -28.81 -10.14
N GLY A 6 12.09 -28.74 -11.37
CA GLY A 6 12.94 -27.65 -11.86
C GLY A 6 14.45 -27.78 -11.55
N ASP A 7 14.90 -28.88 -10.94
CA ASP A 7 16.32 -29.27 -10.78
C ASP A 7 17.27 -28.27 -10.09
N ILE A 8 16.71 -27.26 -9.42
CA ILE A 8 17.48 -26.26 -8.66
C ILE A 8 17.64 -26.66 -7.18
N SER A 9 16.60 -27.27 -6.60
CA SER A 9 16.58 -27.68 -5.19
C SER A 9 16.92 -29.16 -5.01
N LEU A 10 17.77 -29.44 -4.02
CA LEU A 10 18.13 -30.78 -3.55
C LEU A 10 17.46 -31.07 -2.20
N LEU A 11 16.77 -32.20 -2.10
CA LEU A 11 16.21 -32.75 -0.87
C LEU A 11 17.12 -33.84 -0.30
N ALA A 12 17.38 -33.75 1.01
CA ALA A 12 18.19 -34.70 1.75
C ALA A 12 17.47 -35.16 3.02
N GLY A 13 17.07 -36.43 3.06
CA GLY A 13 16.57 -37.12 4.26
C GLY A 13 17.71 -37.67 5.10
N ASP A 14 17.62 -37.56 6.42
CA ASP A 14 18.60 -38.09 7.37
C ASP A 14 18.08 -39.28 8.19
N ALA A 15 18.97 -39.87 8.98
CA ALA A 15 18.65 -41.01 9.85
C ALA A 15 17.85 -40.60 11.10
N GLN A 16 17.77 -39.32 11.41
CA GLN A 16 17.00 -38.77 12.53
C GLN A 16 15.55 -38.49 12.17
N GLY A 17 15.18 -38.59 10.88
CA GLY A 17 13.83 -38.32 10.38
C GLY A 17 13.63 -36.92 9.82
N ASN A 18 14.71 -36.14 9.64
CA ASN A 18 14.60 -34.82 9.03
C ASN A 18 14.78 -34.90 7.51
N VAL A 19 14.01 -34.10 6.79
CA VAL A 19 14.25 -33.78 5.37
C VAL A 19 14.71 -32.34 5.28
N SER A 20 15.83 -32.09 4.62
CA SER A 20 16.39 -30.74 4.42
C SER A 20 16.40 -30.37 2.95
N GLN A 21 16.03 -29.12 2.64
CA GLN A 21 16.10 -28.56 1.30
C GLN A 21 17.32 -27.66 1.17
N TRP A 22 18.04 -27.83 0.07
CA TRP A 22 19.25 -27.10 -0.27
C TRP A 22 19.15 -26.57 -1.70
N PHE A 23 19.53 -25.32 -1.95
CA PHE A 23 19.66 -24.80 -3.31
C PHE A 23 20.81 -23.79 -3.40
N PRO A 24 21.38 -23.56 -4.61
CA PRO A 24 22.48 -22.62 -4.77
C PRO A 24 22.01 -21.18 -4.55
N VAL A 25 22.71 -20.46 -3.67
CA VAL A 25 22.49 -19.04 -3.38
C VAL A 25 23.73 -18.28 -3.82
N LYS A 26 23.56 -17.11 -4.46
CA LYS A 26 24.66 -16.20 -4.75
C LYS A 26 25.04 -15.42 -3.48
N ASP A 27 26.30 -15.47 -3.08
CA ASP A 27 26.84 -14.62 -2.01
C ASP A 27 27.02 -13.16 -2.48
N ALA A 28 27.43 -12.27 -1.57
CA ALA A 28 27.65 -10.84 -1.88
C ALA A 28 28.77 -10.61 -2.92
N GLU A 29 29.65 -11.59 -3.11
CA GLU A 29 30.76 -11.60 -4.08
C GLU A 29 30.35 -12.28 -5.41
N GLY A 30 29.08 -12.68 -5.55
CA GLY A 30 28.53 -13.30 -6.75
C GLY A 30 28.80 -14.81 -6.89
N ARG A 31 29.47 -15.44 -5.91
CA ARG A 31 29.77 -16.88 -5.93
C ARG A 31 28.54 -17.68 -5.54
N ARG A 32 28.26 -18.77 -6.25
CA ARG A 32 27.15 -19.67 -5.94
C ARG A 32 27.60 -20.71 -4.92
N ALA A 33 26.97 -20.72 -3.75
CA ALA A 33 27.19 -21.74 -2.73
C ALA A 33 25.87 -22.45 -2.38
N LEU A 34 25.93 -23.77 -2.22
CA LEU A 34 24.78 -24.55 -1.76
C LEU A 34 24.52 -24.23 -0.29
N ARG A 35 23.33 -23.70 0.02
CA ARG A 35 22.91 -23.41 1.40
C ARG A 35 21.74 -24.29 1.81
N ARG A 36 21.70 -24.64 3.09
CA ARG A 36 20.51 -25.23 3.73
C ARG A 36 19.47 -24.13 3.89
N ILE A 37 18.29 -24.34 3.32
CA ILE A 37 17.25 -23.32 3.27
C ILE A 37 16.15 -23.59 4.29
N ARG A 38 15.68 -24.84 4.35
CA ARG A 38 14.63 -25.26 5.29
C ARG A 38 14.77 -26.74 5.64
N GLY A 39 14.08 -27.14 6.70
CA GLY A 39 14.02 -28.51 7.18
C GLY A 39 12.61 -28.89 7.64
N PHE A 40 12.26 -30.15 7.44
CA PHE A 40 11.02 -30.79 7.86
C PHE A 40 11.40 -31.92 8.81
N SER A 41 10.90 -31.89 10.04
CA SER A 41 11.31 -32.81 11.12
C SER A 41 10.14 -33.59 11.71
N ASP A 42 9.12 -33.85 10.91
CA ASP A 42 7.86 -34.46 11.36
C ASP A 42 7.96 -35.99 11.54
N PHE A 43 9.06 -36.61 11.08
CA PHE A 43 9.36 -38.02 11.34
C PHE A 43 10.28 -38.18 12.54
N SER A 44 10.10 -39.27 13.28
CA SER A 44 10.94 -39.66 14.42
C SER A 44 11.85 -40.86 14.10
N GLN A 45 11.83 -41.32 12.85
CA GLN A 45 12.55 -42.48 12.35
C GLN A 45 13.25 -42.14 11.04
N PRO A 46 14.30 -42.90 10.65
CA PRO A 46 15.04 -42.65 9.41
C PRO A 46 14.13 -42.49 8.18
N VAL A 47 14.42 -41.47 7.36
CA VAL A 47 13.73 -41.26 6.09
C VAL A 47 14.24 -42.30 5.07
N MET A 48 13.35 -43.16 4.58
CA MET A 48 13.70 -44.28 3.71
C MET A 48 13.64 -43.90 2.22
N ALA A 49 12.64 -43.13 1.81
CA ALA A 49 12.52 -42.66 0.43
C ALA A 49 11.87 -41.27 0.35
N ILE A 50 12.24 -40.51 -0.68
CA ILE A 50 11.69 -39.18 -1.00
C ILE A 50 11.30 -39.19 -2.48
N ALA A 51 10.04 -38.88 -2.78
CA ALA A 51 9.50 -38.80 -4.13
C ALA A 51 9.00 -37.36 -4.38
N PRO A 52 9.70 -36.54 -5.19
CA PRO A 52 9.25 -35.19 -5.53
C PRO A 52 8.02 -35.25 -6.44
N GLU A 53 7.16 -34.23 -6.35
CA GLU A 53 6.13 -34.00 -7.36
C GLU A 53 6.77 -33.50 -8.67
N HIS A 54 6.08 -33.73 -9.79
CA HIS A 54 6.63 -33.46 -11.12
C HIS A 54 6.48 -32.00 -11.56
N THR A 55 5.38 -31.35 -11.20
CA THR A 55 5.03 -30.00 -11.69
C THR A 55 4.98 -28.95 -10.59
N ARG A 56 4.91 -29.37 -9.32
CA ARG A 56 4.83 -28.48 -8.15
C ARG A 56 6.01 -28.70 -7.24
N LYS A 57 6.26 -27.76 -6.34
CA LYS A 57 7.37 -27.79 -5.38
C LYS A 57 7.06 -28.67 -4.15
N GLY A 58 6.19 -29.67 -4.31
CA GLY A 58 5.79 -30.65 -3.31
C GLY A 58 6.66 -31.91 -3.33
N PHE A 59 6.66 -32.65 -2.22
CA PHE A 59 7.28 -33.97 -2.16
C PHE A 59 6.60 -34.89 -1.15
N LEU A 60 6.70 -36.18 -1.44
CA LEU A 60 6.35 -37.29 -0.59
C LEU A 60 7.62 -37.79 0.13
N ALA A 61 7.54 -38.06 1.42
CA ALA A 61 8.60 -38.76 2.14
C ALA A 61 8.02 -39.88 2.99
N VAL A 62 8.79 -40.96 3.17
CA VAL A 62 8.37 -42.12 3.96
C VAL A 62 9.44 -42.47 4.98
N ASP A 63 9.02 -42.86 6.18
CA ASP A 63 9.91 -43.28 7.25
C ASP A 63 9.95 -44.80 7.44
N LYS A 64 10.90 -45.26 8.25
CA LYS A 64 11.06 -46.68 8.57
C LYS A 64 9.87 -47.29 9.34
N SER A 65 9.06 -46.47 10.02
CA SER A 65 7.89 -46.92 10.78
C SER A 65 6.63 -47.11 9.94
N GLY A 66 6.71 -46.90 8.62
CA GLY A 66 5.57 -46.99 7.71
C GLY A 66 4.71 -45.72 7.71
N ARG A 67 5.23 -44.59 8.20
CA ARG A 67 4.59 -43.29 8.05
C ARG A 67 4.93 -42.67 6.71
N VAL A 68 3.95 -41.96 6.17
CA VAL A 68 3.99 -41.25 4.91
C VAL A 68 3.67 -39.80 5.18
N GLY A 69 4.51 -38.91 4.68
CA GLY A 69 4.35 -37.47 4.81
C GLY A 69 4.28 -36.79 3.45
N LEU A 70 3.32 -35.88 3.31
CA LEU A 70 3.19 -34.96 2.18
C LEU A 70 3.61 -33.57 2.62
N PHE A 71 4.53 -32.98 1.88
CA PHE A 71 5.15 -31.70 2.22
C PHE A 71 5.15 -30.79 1.00
N HIS A 72 5.06 -29.49 1.24
CA HIS A 72 5.27 -28.48 0.21
C HIS A 72 6.43 -27.56 0.60
N THR A 73 7.45 -27.48 -0.24
CA THR A 73 8.70 -26.79 0.12
C THR A 73 8.51 -25.29 0.25
N THR A 74 8.02 -24.59 -0.78
CA THR A 74 7.91 -23.11 -0.82
C THR A 74 6.98 -22.57 0.26
N ALA A 75 5.81 -23.20 0.41
CA ALA A 75 4.85 -22.91 1.47
C ALA A 75 5.33 -23.31 2.88
N GLU A 76 6.45 -24.05 2.98
CA GLU A 76 7.01 -24.62 4.21
C GLU A 76 5.92 -25.27 5.06
N ASN A 77 5.14 -26.12 4.41
CA ASN A 77 3.93 -26.70 5.00
C ASN A 77 4.02 -28.22 5.03
N THR A 78 3.70 -28.78 6.19
CA THR A 78 3.50 -30.22 6.37
C THR A 78 2.01 -30.49 6.17
N LEU A 79 1.66 -31.05 5.01
CA LEU A 79 0.27 -31.20 4.57
C LEU A 79 -0.41 -32.38 5.29
N LEU A 80 0.31 -33.48 5.42
CA LEU A 80 -0.18 -34.71 6.05
C LEU A 80 1.03 -35.50 6.54
N VAL A 81 0.93 -36.13 7.72
CA VAL A 81 1.85 -37.20 8.12
C VAL A 81 1.07 -38.30 8.82
N GLU A 82 0.85 -39.40 8.13
CA GLU A 82 -0.02 -40.49 8.59
C GLU A 82 0.72 -41.83 8.57
N ARG A 83 0.35 -42.74 9.47
CA ARG A 83 0.85 -44.12 9.45
C ARG A 83 -0.01 -44.93 8.50
N VAL A 84 0.60 -45.46 7.45
CA VAL A 84 -0.10 -46.11 6.33
C VAL A 84 0.19 -47.61 6.28
N SER A 85 1.31 -48.04 6.85
CA SER A 85 1.65 -49.46 7.02
C SER A 85 2.28 -49.72 8.38
N ASP A 86 2.22 -50.97 8.83
CA ASP A 86 2.98 -51.47 9.99
C ASP A 86 4.38 -51.96 9.62
N SER A 87 4.64 -52.10 8.32
CA SER A 87 5.93 -52.49 7.73
C SER A 87 6.67 -51.27 7.18
N ALA A 88 8.00 -51.38 7.06
CA ALA A 88 8.82 -50.32 6.48
C ALA A 88 8.55 -50.17 4.98
N ILE A 89 8.21 -48.96 4.55
CA ILE A 89 8.02 -48.64 3.13
C ILE A 89 9.40 -48.46 2.48
N VAL A 90 9.67 -49.22 1.43
CA VAL A 90 10.98 -49.27 0.76
C VAL A 90 11.00 -48.35 -0.46
N LYS A 91 9.87 -48.22 -1.17
CA LYS A 91 9.73 -47.32 -2.31
C LYS A 91 8.43 -46.53 -2.23
N ALA A 92 8.49 -45.31 -2.75
CA ALA A 92 7.36 -44.43 -2.87
C ALA A 92 7.41 -43.74 -4.23
N ALA A 93 6.27 -43.60 -4.89
CA ALA A 93 6.12 -42.88 -6.14
C ALA A 93 4.84 -42.04 -6.10
N ILE A 94 4.86 -40.89 -6.76
CA ILE A 94 3.72 -40.00 -6.88
C ILE A 94 3.31 -39.92 -8.35
N ALA A 95 2.00 -39.86 -8.61
CA ALA A 95 1.50 -39.70 -9.97
C ALA A 95 1.95 -38.34 -10.55
N PRO A 96 2.14 -38.20 -11.87
CA PRO A 96 2.51 -36.92 -12.49
C PRO A 96 1.54 -35.77 -12.22
N ARG A 97 0.26 -36.08 -11.98
CA ARG A 97 -0.79 -35.11 -11.57
C ARG A 97 -0.88 -34.89 -10.06
N ALA A 98 -0.02 -35.53 -9.29
CA ALA A 98 0.01 -35.51 -7.82
C ALA A 98 -1.33 -35.84 -7.13
N ASN A 99 -2.19 -36.60 -7.81
CA ASN A 99 -3.52 -37.00 -7.35
C ASN A 99 -3.57 -38.47 -6.87
N ALA A 100 -2.43 -39.16 -6.87
CA ALA A 100 -2.31 -40.51 -6.35
C ALA A 100 -0.85 -40.78 -5.93
N MET A 101 -0.68 -41.69 -4.98
CA MET A 101 0.62 -42.23 -4.60
C MET A 101 0.60 -43.74 -4.61
N LEU A 102 1.77 -44.31 -4.88
CA LEU A 102 2.03 -45.73 -4.86
C LEU A 102 3.16 -46.00 -3.87
N LEU A 103 2.89 -46.86 -2.90
CA LEU A 103 3.82 -47.20 -1.84
C LEU A 103 4.09 -48.70 -1.91
N GLN A 104 5.33 -49.10 -1.73
CA GLN A 104 5.73 -50.50 -1.75
C GLN A 104 6.46 -50.84 -0.45
N ASP A 105 5.93 -51.83 0.28
CA ASP A 105 6.64 -52.50 1.35
C ASP A 105 7.35 -53.77 0.80
N ALA A 106 7.83 -54.66 1.67
CA ALA A 106 8.51 -55.88 1.25
C ALA A 106 7.63 -56.89 0.46
N GLN A 107 6.31 -56.86 0.62
CA GLN A 107 5.39 -57.91 0.16
C GLN A 107 4.15 -57.39 -0.60
N HIS A 108 3.75 -56.14 -0.37
CA HIS A 108 2.52 -55.52 -0.83
C HIS A 108 2.80 -54.16 -1.50
N LEU A 109 1.89 -53.81 -2.39
CA LEU A 109 1.85 -52.53 -3.07
C LEU A 109 0.54 -51.85 -2.72
N TYR A 110 0.64 -50.66 -2.16
CA TYR A 110 -0.49 -49.85 -1.74
C TYR A 110 -0.70 -48.71 -2.72
N PHE A 111 -1.96 -48.48 -3.10
CA PHE A 111 -2.35 -47.37 -3.95
C PHE A 111 -3.32 -46.48 -3.18
N TYR A 112 -3.01 -45.19 -3.10
CA TYR A 112 -3.85 -44.19 -2.45
C TYR A 112 -4.16 -43.06 -3.41
N SER A 113 -5.42 -42.62 -3.39
CA SER A 113 -5.82 -41.36 -4.02
C SER A 113 -5.44 -40.19 -3.11
N ILE A 114 -4.84 -39.15 -3.68
CA ILE A 114 -4.46 -37.92 -2.99
C ILE A 114 -5.36 -36.80 -3.51
N LYS A 115 -6.03 -36.10 -2.59
CA LYS A 115 -6.75 -34.86 -2.91
C LYS A 115 -6.02 -33.68 -2.27
N ASN A 116 -5.23 -32.99 -3.07
CA ASN A 116 -4.39 -31.88 -2.63
C ASN A 116 -4.29 -30.82 -3.73
N GLU A 117 -5.33 -30.01 -3.86
CA GLU A 117 -5.48 -29.05 -4.97
C GLU A 117 -4.57 -27.82 -4.83
N HIS A 118 -4.38 -27.31 -3.61
CA HIS A 118 -3.72 -26.02 -3.35
C HIS A 118 -2.59 -26.09 -2.29
N PRO A 119 -1.57 -26.95 -2.46
CA PRO A 119 -0.51 -27.13 -1.46
C PRO A 119 0.43 -25.93 -1.28
N GLU A 120 0.50 -25.04 -2.27
CA GLU A 120 1.36 -23.85 -2.26
C GLU A 120 0.89 -22.72 -1.33
N VAL A 121 -0.29 -22.85 -0.70
CA VAL A 121 -0.83 -21.83 0.21
C VAL A 121 -0.61 -22.23 1.67
N SER A 122 0.01 -21.33 2.44
CA SER A 122 0.09 -21.41 3.89
C SER A 122 0.11 -20.00 4.50
N MET A 123 -0.21 -19.87 5.79
CA MET A 123 -0.11 -18.55 6.47
C MET A 123 1.32 -18.00 6.41
N LYS A 124 2.33 -18.87 6.47
CA LYS A 124 3.73 -18.49 6.33
C LYS A 124 4.07 -18.04 4.91
N ALA A 125 3.50 -18.66 3.88
CA ALA A 125 3.71 -18.25 2.49
C ALA A 125 3.09 -16.87 2.18
N LEU A 126 1.89 -16.62 2.73
CA LEU A 126 1.14 -15.39 2.48
C LEU A 126 1.73 -14.19 3.25
N TRP A 127 2.13 -14.39 4.51
CA TRP A 127 2.49 -13.30 5.43
C TRP A 127 3.94 -13.33 5.93
N GLY A 128 4.67 -14.43 5.71
CA GLY A 128 6.06 -14.60 6.10
C GLY A 128 7.04 -14.33 4.97
N LYS A 129 8.33 -14.21 5.32
CA LYS A 129 9.40 -14.17 4.32
C LYS A 129 9.65 -15.57 3.80
N VAL A 130 9.55 -15.75 2.49
CA VAL A 130 9.80 -17.03 1.83
C VAL A 130 11.10 -16.92 1.03
N TRP A 131 11.91 -17.98 1.07
CA TRP A 131 13.13 -18.05 0.27
C TRP A 131 12.85 -18.80 -1.04
N TYR A 132 12.64 -18.04 -2.10
CA TYR A 132 12.39 -18.59 -3.43
C TYR A 132 13.70 -19.02 -4.11
N GLU A 133 13.59 -19.97 -5.02
CA GLU A 133 14.74 -20.44 -5.80
C GLU A 133 15.34 -19.30 -6.62
N SER A 134 16.67 -19.28 -6.75
CA SER A 134 17.43 -18.22 -7.44
C SER A 134 17.41 -16.83 -6.76
N TYR A 135 16.77 -16.67 -5.60
CA TYR A 135 16.84 -15.42 -4.82
C TYR A 135 17.98 -15.46 -3.80
N PRO A 136 18.71 -14.35 -3.61
CA PRO A 136 19.85 -14.29 -2.69
C PRO A 136 19.42 -14.32 -1.22
N LYS A 137 18.18 -13.91 -0.91
CA LYS A 137 17.64 -13.80 0.45
C LYS A 137 16.13 -14.07 0.48
N PRO A 138 15.57 -14.48 1.64
CA PRO A 138 14.13 -14.59 1.81
C PRO A 138 13.48 -13.20 1.73
N GLY A 139 12.29 -13.15 1.13
CA GLY A 139 11.57 -11.89 0.89
C GLY A 139 10.07 -12.06 0.83
N TYR A 140 9.38 -10.92 0.78
CA TYR A 140 7.96 -10.84 0.51
C TYR A 140 7.78 -10.51 -0.97
N ILE A 141 7.33 -11.48 -1.75
CA ILE A 141 7.26 -11.33 -3.20
C ILE A 141 5.86 -11.71 -3.65
N TRP A 142 5.25 -10.78 -4.39
CA TRP A 142 4.07 -11.05 -5.20
C TRP A 142 4.51 -11.14 -6.67
N GLN A 143 4.28 -12.29 -7.28
CA GLN A 143 4.51 -12.55 -8.69
C GLN A 143 3.54 -13.64 -9.13
N SER A 144 2.51 -13.22 -9.86
CA SER A 144 1.41 -14.04 -10.37
C SER A 144 1.76 -14.82 -11.64
N SER A 145 2.73 -14.33 -12.42
CA SER A 145 3.13 -14.93 -13.70
C SER A 145 4.62 -15.27 -13.73
N SER A 146 4.97 -16.34 -14.45
CA SER A 146 6.37 -16.67 -14.74
C SER A 146 6.61 -16.87 -16.23
N ALA A 147 7.87 -16.66 -16.62
CA ALA A 147 8.33 -16.86 -17.99
C ALA A 147 8.79 -18.31 -18.26
N SER A 148 8.64 -19.22 -17.29
CA SER A 148 9.14 -20.59 -17.35
C SER A 148 8.09 -21.59 -16.89
N ASN A 149 8.13 -22.80 -17.44
CA ASN A 149 7.22 -23.89 -17.05
C ASN A 149 7.46 -24.40 -15.62
N ASP A 150 8.65 -24.17 -15.05
CA ASP A 150 8.99 -24.49 -13.65
C ASP A 150 8.49 -23.38 -12.70
N PHE A 151 7.17 -23.15 -12.71
CA PHE A 151 6.57 -22.05 -11.95
C PHE A 151 6.59 -22.32 -10.45
N GLU A 152 7.23 -21.43 -9.69
CA GLU A 152 7.12 -21.34 -8.23
C GLU A 152 6.20 -20.15 -7.89
N PRO A 153 4.94 -20.39 -7.46
CA PRO A 153 4.00 -19.32 -7.14
C PRO A 153 4.51 -18.43 -6.00
N LYS A 154 4.51 -17.11 -6.22
CA LYS A 154 4.91 -16.11 -5.21
C LYS A 154 3.71 -15.24 -4.87
N LEU A 155 3.00 -15.60 -3.82
CA LEU A 155 1.67 -15.05 -3.52
C LEU A 155 1.63 -14.27 -2.19
N SER A 156 2.71 -13.57 -1.84
CA SER A 156 2.77 -12.82 -0.59
C SER A 156 1.84 -11.59 -0.60
N LEU A 157 0.94 -11.51 0.37
CA LEU A 157 -0.01 -10.39 0.51
C LEU A 157 0.60 -9.17 1.20
N VAL A 158 1.80 -9.30 1.77
CA VAL A 158 2.50 -8.23 2.49
C VAL A 158 2.83 -7.02 1.59
N PRO A 159 3.47 -7.17 0.42
CA PRO A 159 3.77 -6.01 -0.44
C PRO A 159 2.50 -5.30 -0.92
N LEU A 160 1.42 -6.05 -1.18
CA LEU A 160 0.14 -5.48 -1.59
C LEU A 160 -0.51 -4.67 -0.47
N SER A 161 -0.48 -5.21 0.75
CA SER A 161 -1.00 -4.54 1.95
C SER A 161 -0.17 -3.30 2.29
N PHE A 162 1.16 -3.41 2.18
CA PHE A 162 2.09 -2.29 2.35
C PHE A 162 1.80 -1.18 1.33
N GLY A 163 1.63 -1.53 0.05
CA GLY A 163 1.26 -0.58 -0.99
C GLY A 163 -0.05 0.15 -0.68
N THR A 164 -1.08 -0.56 -0.20
CA THR A 164 -2.36 0.05 0.22
C THR A 164 -2.15 1.10 1.32
N VAL A 165 -1.33 0.79 2.33
CA VAL A 165 -1.01 1.73 3.42
C VAL A 165 -0.20 2.92 2.91
N LYS A 166 0.81 2.65 2.06
CA LYS A 166 1.68 3.68 1.47
C LYS A 166 0.86 4.68 0.64
N ALA A 167 -0.06 4.19 -0.20
CA ALA A 167 -0.95 5.04 -0.99
C ALA A 167 -1.82 5.94 -0.12
N ALA A 168 -2.52 5.34 0.86
CA ALA A 168 -3.37 6.08 1.77
C ALA A 168 -2.57 7.12 2.58
N PHE A 169 -1.39 6.76 3.07
CA PHE A 169 -0.53 7.67 3.83
C PHE A 169 -0.16 8.92 3.01
N TYR A 170 0.35 8.74 1.79
CA TYR A 170 0.76 9.87 0.97
C TYR A 170 -0.41 10.74 0.53
N ALA A 171 -1.57 10.15 0.22
CA ALA A 171 -2.75 10.93 -0.10
C ALA A 171 -3.25 11.76 1.09
N MET A 172 -3.27 11.18 2.29
CA MET A 172 -3.71 11.89 3.49
C MET A 172 -2.73 12.98 3.91
N LEU A 173 -1.42 12.80 3.66
CA LEU A 173 -0.40 13.83 3.89
C LEU A 173 -0.71 15.12 3.11
N PHE A 174 -1.21 15.00 1.87
CA PHE A 174 -1.64 16.15 1.06
C PHE A 174 -3.07 16.60 1.36
N ALA A 175 -4.00 15.66 1.51
CA ALA A 175 -5.43 15.98 1.63
C ALA A 175 -5.79 16.61 2.97
N ILE A 176 -5.23 16.12 4.10
CA ILE A 176 -5.63 16.60 5.44
C ILE A 176 -5.35 18.10 5.60
N PRO A 177 -4.13 18.61 5.36
CA PRO A 177 -3.86 20.02 5.59
C PRO A 177 -4.75 20.91 4.73
N LEU A 178 -4.88 20.59 3.43
CA LEU A 178 -5.67 21.40 2.48
C LEU A 178 -7.16 21.36 2.82
N ALA A 179 -7.72 20.18 3.06
CA ALA A 179 -9.16 20.03 3.31
C ALA A 179 -9.57 20.60 4.66
N VAL A 180 -8.81 20.32 5.73
CA VAL A 180 -9.15 20.81 7.08
C VAL A 180 -8.92 22.31 7.19
N MET A 181 -7.79 22.84 6.71
CA MET A 181 -7.56 24.30 6.74
C MET A 181 -8.54 25.04 5.83
N GLY A 182 -8.87 24.47 4.66
CA GLY A 182 -9.90 25.00 3.77
C GLY A 182 -11.27 25.05 4.45
N ALA A 183 -11.67 23.98 5.14
CA ALA A 183 -12.94 23.90 5.86
C ALA A 183 -12.99 24.92 7.01
N ILE A 184 -11.92 25.06 7.79
CA ILE A 184 -11.79 26.07 8.84
C ILE A 184 -11.93 27.47 8.26
N PHE A 185 -11.22 27.76 7.16
CA PHE A 185 -11.25 29.06 6.52
C PHE A 185 -12.66 29.40 6.00
N THR A 186 -13.28 28.46 5.30
CA THR A 186 -14.62 28.61 4.73
C THR A 186 -15.68 28.80 5.81
N ALA A 187 -15.53 28.14 6.95
CA ALA A 187 -16.53 28.19 8.00
C ALA A 187 -16.44 29.41 8.93
N GLN A 188 -15.25 29.97 9.13
CA GLN A 188 -15.04 31.00 10.14
C GLN A 188 -14.61 32.36 9.58
N PHE A 189 -13.96 32.41 8.42
CA PHE A 189 -13.37 33.65 7.90
C PHE A 189 -13.94 34.07 6.54
N MET A 190 -14.48 33.13 5.76
CA MET A 190 -14.97 33.40 4.42
C MET A 190 -16.30 34.17 4.41
N SER A 191 -16.42 35.14 3.51
CA SER A 191 -17.68 35.86 3.32
C SER A 191 -18.80 34.95 2.79
N PRO A 192 -20.08 35.19 3.14
CA PRO A 192 -21.20 34.38 2.65
C PRO A 192 -21.33 34.35 1.13
N GLY A 193 -20.88 35.41 0.44
CA GLY A 193 -20.89 35.49 -1.02
C GLY A 193 -19.88 34.53 -1.65
N MET A 194 -18.62 34.56 -1.19
CA MET A 194 -17.58 33.68 -1.70
C MET A 194 -17.89 32.20 -1.39
N ARG A 195 -18.46 31.91 -0.22
CA ARG A 195 -18.86 30.55 0.16
C ARG A 195 -19.88 29.93 -0.79
N LYS A 196 -20.81 30.71 -1.34
CA LYS A 196 -21.79 30.25 -2.35
C LYS A 196 -21.15 29.76 -3.65
N LEU A 197 -19.89 30.11 -3.90
CA LEU A 197 -19.11 29.61 -5.02
C LEU A 197 -18.20 28.46 -4.60
N VAL A 198 -17.45 28.62 -3.50
CA VAL A 198 -16.43 27.66 -3.07
C VAL A 198 -17.02 26.29 -2.71
N LYS A 199 -18.10 26.26 -1.90
CA LYS A 199 -18.66 24.97 -1.44
C LYS A 199 -19.18 24.12 -2.61
N PRO A 200 -20.02 24.64 -3.53
CA PRO A 200 -20.41 23.88 -4.72
C PRO A 200 -19.24 23.46 -5.61
N SER A 201 -18.19 24.29 -5.76
CA SER A 201 -17.01 23.91 -6.54
C SER A 201 -16.28 22.68 -5.96
N ILE A 202 -16.18 22.61 -4.63
CA ILE A 202 -15.58 21.46 -3.95
C ILE A 202 -16.47 20.22 -4.06
N GLU A 203 -17.80 20.38 -3.97
CA GLU A 203 -18.73 19.25 -4.18
C GLU A 203 -18.68 18.73 -5.63
N ILE A 204 -18.55 19.60 -6.63
CA ILE A 204 -18.37 19.21 -8.04
C ILE A 204 -17.04 18.45 -8.24
N MET A 205 -16.01 18.80 -7.50
CA MET A 205 -14.72 18.12 -7.54
C MET A 205 -14.84 16.63 -7.14
N GLU A 206 -15.78 16.27 -6.26
CA GLU A 206 -16.07 14.88 -5.88
C GLU A 206 -16.73 14.07 -7.01
N ALA A 207 -17.44 14.73 -7.92
CA ALA A 207 -18.13 14.08 -9.04
C ALA A 207 -17.17 13.66 -10.17
N LEU A 208 -15.90 14.07 -10.11
CA LEU A 208 -14.90 13.72 -11.13
C LEU A 208 -14.61 12.21 -11.13
N PRO A 209 -14.72 11.51 -12.28
CA PRO A 209 -14.41 10.09 -12.35
C PRO A 209 -12.94 9.81 -11.98
N THR A 210 -12.72 8.92 -11.01
CA THR A 210 -11.38 8.60 -10.51
C THR A 210 -10.49 7.95 -11.58
N VAL A 211 -11.09 7.26 -12.56
CA VAL A 211 -10.37 6.74 -13.74
C VAL A 211 -9.74 7.86 -14.56
N ILE A 212 -10.46 8.97 -14.76
CA ILE A 212 -9.95 10.12 -15.52
C ILE A 212 -8.80 10.77 -14.75
N LEU A 213 -8.95 10.95 -13.43
CA LEU A 213 -7.89 11.48 -12.58
C LEU A 213 -6.65 10.58 -12.60
N GLY A 214 -6.83 9.26 -12.49
CA GLY A 214 -5.73 8.29 -12.58
C GLY A 214 -5.02 8.33 -13.93
N PHE A 215 -5.79 8.40 -15.02
CA PHE A 215 -5.24 8.51 -16.37
C PHE A 215 -4.45 9.80 -16.57
N LEU A 216 -5.00 10.96 -16.17
CA LEU A 216 -4.29 12.25 -16.21
C LEU A 216 -3.04 12.24 -15.32
N ALA A 217 -3.13 11.60 -14.16
CA ALA A 217 -2.00 11.45 -13.26
C ALA A 217 -0.85 10.65 -13.90
N GLY A 218 -1.16 9.52 -14.54
CA GLY A 218 -0.15 8.66 -15.17
C GLY A 218 0.37 9.17 -16.52
N LEU A 219 -0.44 9.85 -17.33
CA LEU A 219 -0.09 10.29 -18.68
C LEU A 219 0.49 11.70 -18.73
N TRP A 220 0.04 12.60 -17.86
CA TRP A 220 0.44 14.01 -17.88
C TRP A 220 1.17 14.44 -16.60
N LEU A 221 0.61 14.17 -15.42
CA LEU A 221 1.21 14.63 -14.17
C LEU A 221 2.57 13.96 -13.93
N ALA A 222 2.64 12.63 -14.03
CA ALA A 222 3.87 11.86 -13.83
C ALA A 222 5.07 12.37 -14.67
N PRO A 223 4.97 12.50 -16.02
CA PRO A 223 6.06 13.04 -16.82
C PRO A 223 6.31 14.54 -16.55
N PHE A 224 5.26 15.33 -16.28
CA PHE A 224 5.43 16.74 -15.91
C PHE A 224 6.24 16.90 -14.62
N MET A 225 5.98 16.05 -13.63
CA MET A 225 6.66 16.06 -12.34
C MET A 225 8.12 15.58 -12.46
N GLU A 226 8.37 14.53 -13.25
CA GLU A 226 9.74 14.08 -13.54
C GLU A 226 10.58 15.19 -14.19
N ALA A 227 10.01 15.90 -15.17
CA ALA A 227 10.69 16.99 -15.86
C ALA A 227 10.84 18.29 -15.03
N ASN A 228 10.15 18.41 -13.90
CA ASN A 228 10.15 19.65 -13.08
C ASN A 228 10.32 19.35 -11.59
N LEU A 229 11.07 18.30 -11.26
CA LEU A 229 11.21 17.82 -9.89
C LEU A 229 11.77 18.89 -8.93
N PRO A 230 12.81 19.68 -9.30
CA PRO A 230 13.27 20.80 -8.47
C PRO A 230 12.20 21.86 -8.21
N GLY A 231 11.38 22.17 -9.22
CA GLY A 231 10.27 23.12 -9.12
C GLY A 231 9.22 22.69 -8.10
N ILE A 232 8.90 21.39 -8.05
CA ILE A 232 7.94 20.83 -7.08
C ILE A 232 8.43 21.00 -5.64
N PHE A 233 9.70 20.70 -5.38
CA PHE A 233 10.28 20.91 -4.04
C PHE A 233 10.37 22.38 -3.68
N SER A 234 10.63 23.24 -4.67
CA SER A 234 10.67 24.68 -4.49
C SER A 234 9.32 25.25 -4.06
N ILE A 235 8.20 24.67 -4.51
CA ILE A 235 6.85 25.07 -4.05
C ILE A 235 6.73 24.98 -2.52
N MET A 236 7.28 23.94 -1.90
CA MET A 236 7.20 23.75 -0.44
C MET A 236 7.88 24.86 0.36
N ILE A 237 8.80 25.60 -0.26
CA ILE A 237 9.58 26.69 0.38
C ILE A 237 9.09 28.06 -0.09
N ILE A 238 9.06 28.26 -1.41
CA ILE A 238 8.75 29.55 -2.04
C ILE A 238 7.28 29.91 -1.81
N MET A 239 6.35 28.95 -1.84
CA MET A 239 4.93 29.26 -1.69
C MET A 239 4.59 29.77 -0.29
N PRO A 240 4.96 29.12 0.83
CA PRO A 240 4.73 29.69 2.16
C PRO A 240 5.39 31.06 2.36
N LEU A 241 6.65 31.21 1.94
CA LEU A 241 7.37 32.48 2.07
C LEU A 241 6.76 33.60 1.22
N GLY A 242 6.37 33.28 -0.02
CA GLY A 242 5.74 34.23 -0.93
C GLY A 242 4.36 34.66 -0.46
N LEU A 243 3.59 33.76 0.17
CA LEU A 243 2.31 34.11 0.77
C LEU A 243 2.48 35.01 2.00
N LEU A 244 3.48 34.74 2.85
CA LEU A 244 3.81 35.61 3.98
C LEU A 244 4.28 37.00 3.51
N LEU A 245 5.12 37.04 2.47
CA LEU A 245 5.57 38.27 1.85
C LEU A 245 4.41 39.06 1.26
N PHE A 246 3.50 38.40 0.53
CA PHE A 246 2.30 39.03 0.00
C PHE A 246 1.42 39.58 1.13
N ALA A 247 1.21 38.81 2.20
CA ALA A 247 0.45 39.26 3.35
C ALA A 247 1.08 40.49 4.02
N PHE A 248 2.41 40.51 4.14
CA PHE A 248 3.17 41.66 4.66
C PHE A 248 3.04 42.89 3.74
N LEU A 249 3.23 42.72 2.42
CA LEU A 249 3.11 43.81 1.45
C LEU A 249 1.67 44.35 1.37
N TRP A 250 0.67 43.45 1.44
CA TRP A 250 -0.72 43.84 1.56
C TRP A 250 -0.97 44.64 2.84
N GLN A 251 -0.19 44.37 3.90
CA GLN A 251 -0.27 45.12 5.14
C GLN A 251 0.36 46.53 5.11
N GLU A 252 1.16 46.83 4.10
CA GLU A 252 1.80 48.15 3.93
C GLU A 252 1.07 49.02 2.89
N LEU A 253 0.06 48.49 2.20
CA LEU A 253 -0.71 49.23 1.19
C LEU A 253 -1.59 50.33 1.82
N PRO A 254 -1.79 51.47 1.12
CA PRO A 254 -2.67 52.55 1.57
C PRO A 254 -4.10 52.07 1.82
N ASP A 255 -4.76 52.65 2.83
CA ASP A 255 -6.11 52.27 3.25
C ASP A 255 -7.12 52.27 2.09
N ARG A 256 -6.98 53.18 1.12
CA ARG A 256 -7.86 53.24 -0.06
C ARG A 256 -7.88 51.95 -0.88
N VAL A 257 -6.75 51.25 -0.96
CA VAL A 257 -6.61 50.01 -1.76
C VAL A 257 -7.11 48.82 -0.96
N ARG A 258 -6.79 48.74 0.33
CA ARG A 258 -7.27 47.67 1.22
C ARG A 258 -8.79 47.66 1.34
N HIS A 259 -9.40 48.82 1.60
CA HIS A 259 -10.86 48.92 1.77
C HIS A 259 -11.64 48.76 0.47
N SER A 260 -10.97 48.72 -0.69
CA SER A 260 -11.65 48.37 -1.95
C SER A 260 -12.02 46.89 -2.03
N VAL A 261 -11.40 46.04 -1.20
CA VAL A 261 -11.70 44.62 -1.10
C VAL A 261 -12.62 44.41 0.10
N PRO A 262 -13.83 43.86 -0.10
CA PRO A 262 -14.74 43.58 1.01
C PRO A 262 -14.15 42.54 1.98
N ASP A 263 -14.46 42.69 3.26
CA ASP A 263 -14.05 41.74 4.30
C ASP A 263 -14.46 40.30 3.93
N GLY A 264 -13.53 39.36 4.13
CA GLY A 264 -13.76 37.94 3.84
C GLY A 264 -13.59 37.55 2.37
N TRP A 265 -13.05 38.42 1.51
CA TRP A 265 -12.65 38.13 0.12
C TRP A 265 -11.12 37.98 -0.06
N GLU A 266 -10.35 37.99 1.02
CA GLU A 266 -8.88 37.96 1.00
C GLU A 266 -8.35 36.69 0.33
N ALA A 267 -9.05 35.57 0.44
CA ALA A 267 -8.66 34.34 -0.25
C ALA A 267 -8.70 34.48 -1.79
N ALA A 268 -9.61 35.30 -2.34
CA ALA A 268 -9.66 35.54 -3.77
C ALA A 268 -8.43 36.32 -4.26
N LEU A 269 -7.88 37.21 -3.42
CA LEU A 269 -6.62 37.91 -3.71
C LEU A 269 -5.42 36.97 -3.71
N LEU A 270 -5.46 35.92 -2.88
CA LEU A 270 -4.37 34.93 -2.81
C LEU A 270 -4.35 33.99 -4.02
N ILE A 271 -5.46 33.78 -4.73
CA ILE A 271 -5.50 32.91 -5.91
C ILE A 271 -4.45 33.30 -6.97
N PRO A 272 -4.42 34.53 -7.50
CA PRO A 272 -3.42 34.92 -8.49
C PRO A 272 -1.99 34.88 -7.93
N VAL A 273 -1.81 35.12 -6.63
CA VAL A 273 -0.50 35.03 -5.95
C VAL A 273 -0.02 33.58 -5.91
N VAL A 274 -0.88 32.62 -5.52
CA VAL A 274 -0.56 31.19 -5.50
C VAL A 274 -0.24 30.69 -6.90
N VAL A 275 -1.05 31.07 -7.90
CA VAL A 275 -0.82 30.70 -9.31
C VAL A 275 0.50 31.29 -9.82
N GLY A 276 0.76 32.57 -9.53
CA GLY A 276 2.00 33.25 -9.93
C GLY A 276 3.25 32.67 -9.27
N LEU A 277 3.21 32.39 -7.96
CA LEU A 277 4.31 31.76 -7.23
C LEU A 277 4.55 30.33 -7.72
N GLY A 278 3.47 29.57 -7.98
CA GLY A 278 3.58 28.22 -8.55
C GLY A 278 4.22 28.24 -9.93
N TYR A 279 3.74 29.13 -10.82
CA TYR A 279 4.35 29.33 -12.14
C TYR A 279 5.83 29.72 -12.04
N PHE A 280 6.16 30.63 -11.12
CA PHE A 280 7.54 31.03 -10.85
C PHE A 280 8.41 29.84 -10.42
N CYS A 281 7.92 28.94 -9.57
CA CYS A 281 8.65 27.73 -9.16
C CYS A 281 8.96 26.81 -10.36
N PHE A 282 8.03 26.66 -11.30
CA PHE A 282 8.26 25.84 -12.50
C PHE A 282 9.20 26.50 -13.49
N VAL A 283 9.10 27.83 -13.68
CA VAL A 283 10.07 28.59 -14.50
C VAL A 283 11.48 28.53 -13.91
N LEU A 284 11.58 28.50 -12.57
CA LEU A 284 12.84 28.38 -11.85
C LEU A 284 13.40 26.94 -11.88
N SER A 285 12.58 25.93 -12.19
CA SER A 285 12.97 24.51 -12.12
C SER A 285 14.21 24.17 -12.97
N PRO A 286 14.29 24.52 -14.27
CA PRO A 286 15.47 24.20 -15.08
C PRO A 286 16.74 24.87 -14.56
N VAL A 287 16.62 26.11 -14.06
CA VAL A 287 17.75 26.85 -13.47
C VAL A 287 18.29 26.13 -12.23
N LEU A 288 17.40 25.63 -11.37
CA LEU A 288 17.79 24.84 -10.20
C LEU A 288 18.38 23.49 -10.59
N GLU A 289 17.82 22.85 -11.61
CA GLU A 289 18.30 21.56 -12.11
C GLU A 289 19.74 21.64 -12.62
N ASP A 290 20.02 22.64 -13.45
CA ASP A 290 21.36 22.87 -13.97
C ASP A 290 22.35 23.30 -12.88
N SER A 291 21.90 24.14 -11.94
CA SER A 291 22.77 24.72 -10.91
C SER A 291 23.12 23.74 -9.79
N PHE A 292 22.19 22.90 -9.36
CA PHE A 292 22.35 22.03 -8.18
C PHE A 292 22.48 20.55 -8.52
N PHE A 293 21.95 20.10 -9.66
CA PHE A 293 21.80 18.68 -9.99
C PHE A 293 22.45 18.29 -11.32
N ALA A 294 23.29 19.16 -11.90
CA ALA A 294 23.99 18.93 -13.16
C ALA A 294 23.05 18.55 -14.33
N GLY A 295 21.81 19.05 -14.32
CA GLY A 295 20.84 18.85 -15.38
C GLY A 295 20.03 17.55 -15.32
N ASP A 296 20.20 16.70 -14.29
CA ASP A 296 19.41 15.46 -14.10
C ASP A 296 19.20 15.19 -12.60
N MET A 297 18.12 15.76 -12.03
CA MET A 297 17.79 15.52 -10.63
C MET A 297 17.45 14.03 -10.34
N PRO A 298 16.64 13.32 -11.15
CA PRO A 298 16.41 11.88 -10.95
C PRO A 298 17.70 11.04 -10.96
N GLY A 299 18.64 11.34 -11.87
CA GLY A 299 19.95 10.70 -11.92
C GLY A 299 20.82 11.02 -10.71
N TRP A 300 20.81 12.28 -10.25
CA TRP A 300 21.50 12.70 -9.03
C TRP A 300 20.96 11.96 -7.79
N LEU A 301 19.63 11.83 -7.64
CA LEU A 301 18.99 11.07 -6.56
C LEU A 301 19.49 9.62 -6.52
N ARG A 302 19.62 8.98 -7.68
CA ARG A 302 20.09 7.60 -7.79
C ARG A 302 21.58 7.47 -7.47
N ASN A 303 22.40 8.36 -8.01
CA ASN A 303 23.86 8.21 -7.93
C ASN A 303 24.43 8.66 -6.58
N GLU A 304 23.90 9.76 -6.01
CA GLU A 304 24.42 10.35 -4.77
C GLU A 304 23.65 9.89 -3.53
N LEU A 305 22.32 9.79 -3.60
CA LEU A 305 21.49 9.38 -2.46
C LEU A 305 21.10 7.90 -2.49
N GLY A 306 21.37 7.17 -3.59
CA GLY A 306 20.97 5.78 -3.75
C GLY A 306 19.45 5.57 -3.82
N VAL A 307 18.69 6.63 -4.12
CA VAL A 307 17.22 6.60 -4.17
C VAL A 307 16.77 6.44 -5.61
N ASN A 308 16.01 5.38 -5.91
CA ASN A 308 15.45 5.21 -7.25
C ASN A 308 14.30 6.19 -7.47
N TYR A 309 14.15 6.63 -8.72
CA TYR A 309 13.04 7.45 -9.16
C TYR A 309 12.29 6.72 -10.26
N ASP A 310 11.06 6.32 -9.97
CA ASP A 310 10.10 5.86 -10.97
C ASP A 310 9.28 7.05 -11.44
N GLN A 311 9.07 7.21 -12.75
CA GLN A 311 8.18 8.25 -13.29
C GLN A 311 6.76 8.16 -12.67
N ARG A 312 6.26 6.93 -12.51
CA ARG A 312 4.99 6.62 -11.86
C ARG A 312 5.25 6.19 -10.42
N ASN A 313 5.13 7.13 -9.50
CA ASN A 313 5.54 6.94 -8.11
C ASN A 313 4.47 7.35 -7.09
N SER A 314 4.82 7.20 -5.82
CA SER A 314 3.93 7.47 -4.69
C SER A 314 3.63 8.96 -4.51
N LEU A 315 4.49 9.87 -4.96
CA LEU A 315 4.23 11.31 -4.96
C LEU A 315 3.08 11.68 -5.90
N VAL A 316 3.14 11.19 -7.14
CA VAL A 316 2.09 11.41 -8.15
C VAL A 316 0.75 10.92 -7.62
N VAL A 317 0.76 9.73 -7.00
CA VAL A 317 -0.45 9.13 -6.43
C VAL A 317 -0.93 9.92 -5.21
N GLY A 318 -0.03 10.35 -4.32
CA GLY A 318 -0.38 11.20 -3.19
C GLY A 318 -1.08 12.48 -3.61
N LEU A 319 -0.64 13.12 -4.69
CA LEU A 319 -1.28 14.32 -5.23
C LEU A 319 -2.63 14.01 -5.88
N ALA A 320 -2.70 13.02 -6.78
CA ALA A 320 -3.92 12.71 -7.51
C ALA A 320 -5.02 12.12 -6.62
N MET A 321 -4.66 11.18 -5.75
CA MET A 321 -5.56 10.58 -4.76
C MET A 321 -5.91 11.60 -3.66
N GLY A 322 -4.94 12.40 -3.21
CA GLY A 322 -5.19 13.47 -2.25
C GLY A 322 -6.23 14.44 -2.79
N PHE A 323 -6.10 14.87 -4.04
CA PHE A 323 -7.11 15.68 -4.74
C PHE A 323 -8.49 15.01 -4.71
N ALA A 324 -8.60 13.72 -5.04
CA ALA A 324 -9.88 13.02 -5.03
C ALA A 324 -10.53 12.91 -3.62
N VAL A 325 -9.74 12.91 -2.55
CA VAL A 325 -10.22 12.73 -1.17
C VAL A 325 -10.51 14.06 -0.46
N ILE A 326 -9.93 15.18 -0.92
CA ILE A 326 -10.15 16.53 -0.36
C ILE A 326 -11.64 16.87 -0.17
N PRO A 327 -12.54 16.67 -1.16
CA PRO A 327 -13.93 17.10 -1.04
C PRO A 327 -14.66 16.40 0.10
N THR A 328 -14.41 15.10 0.29
CA THR A 328 -15.01 14.32 1.36
C THR A 328 -14.58 14.83 2.73
N ILE A 329 -13.28 15.07 2.92
CA ILE A 329 -12.76 15.59 4.20
C ILE A 329 -13.27 17.01 4.43
N PHE A 330 -13.21 17.86 3.39
CA PHE A 330 -13.60 19.26 3.47
C PHE A 330 -15.07 19.40 3.85
N SER A 331 -16.00 18.76 3.12
CA SER A 331 -17.43 18.96 3.31
C SER A 331 -17.89 18.51 4.70
N ILE A 332 -17.39 17.35 5.16
CA ILE A 332 -17.74 16.83 6.50
C ILE A 332 -17.11 17.70 7.60
N ALA A 333 -15.85 18.14 7.43
CA ALA A 333 -15.20 19.02 8.40
C ALA A 333 -15.86 20.40 8.47
N GLU A 334 -16.26 20.97 7.32
CA GLU A 334 -16.92 22.26 7.24
C GLU A 334 -18.29 22.21 7.96
N ASP A 335 -19.09 21.18 7.67
CA ASP A 335 -20.39 20.98 8.32
C ASP A 335 -20.25 20.78 9.83
N ALA A 336 -19.22 20.05 10.28
CA ALA A 336 -18.92 19.89 11.70
C ALA A 336 -18.57 21.21 12.40
N ILE A 337 -17.83 22.10 11.71
CA ILE A 337 -17.48 23.42 12.24
C ILE A 337 -18.72 24.33 12.28
N PHE A 338 -19.59 24.26 11.26
CA PHE A 338 -20.84 25.04 11.24
C PHE A 338 -21.88 24.56 12.28
N ALA A 339 -21.83 23.30 12.67
CA ALA A 339 -22.71 22.74 13.69
C ALA A 339 -22.40 23.27 15.11
N VAL A 340 -21.26 23.93 15.32
CA VAL A 340 -20.92 24.53 16.61
C VAL A 340 -21.96 25.60 17.00
N PRO A 341 -22.59 25.50 18.19
CA PRO A 341 -23.61 26.45 18.59
C PRO A 341 -23.12 27.91 18.62
N LYS A 342 -23.86 28.81 17.94
CA LYS A 342 -23.49 30.23 17.84
C LYS A 342 -23.36 30.93 19.19
N HIS A 343 -24.10 30.51 20.21
CA HIS A 343 -24.03 31.10 21.55
C HIS A 343 -22.67 30.88 22.22
N LEU A 344 -21.98 29.76 21.93
CA LEU A 344 -20.61 29.53 22.44
C LEU A 344 -19.61 30.50 21.78
N VAL A 345 -19.75 30.70 20.47
CA VAL A 345 -18.91 31.62 19.70
C VAL A 345 -19.14 33.07 20.17
N GLN A 346 -20.40 33.50 20.26
CA GLN A 346 -20.77 34.83 20.71
C GLN A 346 -20.39 35.07 22.18
N GLY A 347 -20.53 34.07 23.05
CA GLY A 347 -20.10 34.13 24.44
C GLY A 347 -18.60 34.32 24.59
N SER A 348 -17.80 33.57 23.82
CA SER A 348 -16.34 33.73 23.78
C SER A 348 -15.92 35.14 23.33
N LEU A 349 -16.53 35.65 22.25
CA LEU A 349 -16.26 37.00 21.76
C LEU A 349 -16.69 38.09 22.77
N ALA A 350 -17.81 37.90 23.47
CA ALA A 350 -18.28 38.82 24.50
C ALA A 350 -17.35 38.91 25.72
N LEU A 351 -16.56 37.85 25.99
CA LEU A 351 -15.51 37.85 27.01
C LEU A 351 -14.21 38.52 26.55
N GLY A 352 -14.20 39.15 25.37
CA GLY A 352 -13.04 39.83 24.81
C GLY A 352 -12.04 38.92 24.10
N ALA A 353 -12.41 37.66 23.83
CA ALA A 353 -11.55 36.75 23.06
C ALA A 353 -11.46 37.20 21.59
N THR A 354 -10.29 37.06 20.98
CA THR A 354 -10.12 37.33 19.55
C THR A 354 -10.78 36.24 18.69
N PRO A 355 -11.08 36.51 17.41
CA PRO A 355 -11.60 35.48 16.50
C PRO A 355 -10.69 34.24 16.42
N TRP A 356 -9.37 34.44 16.41
CA TRP A 356 -8.39 33.35 16.44
C TRP A 356 -8.45 32.55 17.75
N GLN A 357 -8.55 33.22 18.90
CA GLN A 357 -8.70 32.54 20.19
C GLN A 357 -10.01 31.76 20.28
N THR A 358 -11.11 32.33 19.80
CA THR A 358 -12.42 31.69 19.75
C THR A 358 -12.40 30.47 18.83
N LEU A 359 -11.77 30.57 17.66
CA LEU A 359 -11.56 29.45 16.75
C LEU A 359 -10.83 28.30 17.46
N VAL A 360 -9.64 28.57 18.00
CA VAL A 360 -8.75 27.52 18.52
C VAL A 360 -9.30 26.89 19.80
N ARG A 361 -9.86 27.70 20.71
CA ARG A 361 -10.24 27.23 22.05
C ARG A 361 -11.69 26.78 22.17
N VAL A 362 -12.56 27.24 21.29
CA VAL A 362 -14.00 26.94 21.36
C VAL A 362 -14.41 26.14 20.13
N VAL A 363 -14.29 26.73 18.94
CA VAL A 363 -14.84 26.12 17.71
C VAL A 363 -14.16 24.81 17.35
N LEU A 364 -12.83 24.79 17.24
CA LEU A 364 -12.09 23.58 16.87
C LEU A 364 -12.19 22.49 17.95
N LEU A 365 -12.26 22.89 19.22
CA LEU A 365 -12.40 21.95 20.32
C LEU A 365 -13.75 21.23 20.23
N THR A 366 -14.85 21.98 20.08
CA THR A 366 -16.20 21.45 19.95
C THR A 366 -16.39 20.67 18.64
N ALA A 367 -15.80 21.13 17.53
CA ALA A 367 -15.90 20.47 16.22
C ALA A 367 -14.94 19.27 16.05
N SER A 368 -13.98 19.08 16.96
CA SER A 368 -12.92 18.05 16.84
C SER A 368 -13.43 16.62 16.60
N PRO A 369 -14.54 16.13 17.19
CA PRO A 369 -15.06 14.80 16.87
C PRO A 369 -15.48 14.69 15.40
N GLY A 370 -16.08 15.75 14.85
CA GLY A 370 -16.53 15.79 13.46
C GLY A 370 -15.36 15.90 12.47
N ILE A 371 -14.37 16.76 12.75
CA ILE A 371 -13.16 16.89 11.93
C ILE A 371 -12.38 15.56 11.90
N PHE A 372 -12.22 14.91 13.05
CA PHE A 372 -11.57 13.60 13.11
C PHE A 372 -12.32 12.55 12.28
N SER A 373 -13.66 12.56 12.36
CA SER A 373 -14.50 11.66 11.56
C SER A 373 -14.34 11.91 10.05
N ALA A 374 -14.28 13.17 9.64
CA ALA A 374 -14.04 13.56 8.25
C ALA A 374 -12.72 12.98 7.71
N ILE A 375 -11.63 13.15 8.48
CA ILE A 375 -10.31 12.63 8.14
C ILE A 375 -10.35 11.10 8.01
N MET A 376 -10.98 10.40 8.97
CA MET A 376 -11.03 8.95 8.93
C MET A 376 -11.87 8.39 7.78
N ILE A 377 -13.01 9.03 7.46
CA ILE A 377 -13.83 8.66 6.29
C ILE A 377 -13.03 8.88 4.99
N GLY A 378 -12.30 10.00 4.89
CA GLY A 378 -11.40 10.26 3.77
C GLY A 378 -10.30 9.20 3.64
N MET A 379 -9.70 8.78 4.76
CA MET A 379 -8.69 7.72 4.77
C MET A 379 -9.28 6.37 4.33
N GLY A 380 -10.49 6.03 4.77
CA GLY A 380 -11.20 4.83 4.34
C GLY A 380 -11.43 4.80 2.83
N ARG A 381 -11.78 5.95 2.23
CA ARG A 381 -11.86 6.09 0.76
C ARG A 381 -10.50 5.92 0.08
N ALA A 382 -9.45 6.54 0.62
CA ALA A 382 -8.10 6.41 0.08
C ALA A 382 -7.61 4.95 0.08
N VAL A 383 -7.83 4.21 1.15
CA VAL A 383 -7.48 2.78 1.24
C VAL A 383 -8.18 1.94 0.17
N GLY A 384 -9.43 2.27 -0.17
CA GLY A 384 -10.23 1.57 -1.18
C GLY A 384 -10.03 2.05 -2.61
N GLU A 385 -9.26 3.12 -2.83
CA GLU A 385 -9.06 3.66 -4.16
C GLU A 385 -8.34 2.64 -5.04
N THR A 386 -8.88 2.48 -6.25
CA THR A 386 -8.45 1.42 -7.16
C THR A 386 -7.89 2.02 -8.44
N MET A 387 -8.58 3.02 -9.00
CA MET A 387 -8.32 3.45 -10.37
C MET A 387 -7.18 4.44 -10.46
N ILE A 388 -7.07 5.37 -9.50
CA ILE A 388 -5.93 6.30 -9.46
C ILE A 388 -4.63 5.52 -9.28
N VAL A 389 -4.62 4.60 -8.31
CA VAL A 389 -3.45 3.79 -8.00
C VAL A 389 -3.05 2.93 -9.20
N LEU A 390 -4.01 2.23 -9.82
CA LEU A 390 -3.77 1.38 -10.97
C LEU A 390 -3.10 2.13 -12.13
N MET A 391 -3.50 3.37 -12.37
CA MET A 391 -3.01 4.15 -13.50
C MET A 391 -1.71 4.91 -13.20
N ALA A 392 -1.48 5.31 -11.95
CA ALA A 392 -0.42 6.26 -11.58
C ALA A 392 0.79 5.68 -10.82
N THR A 393 0.74 4.43 -10.32
CA THR A 393 1.82 3.85 -9.46
C THR A 393 2.85 2.97 -10.17
N GLY A 394 2.67 2.68 -11.47
CA GLY A 394 3.50 1.71 -12.18
C GLY A 394 3.24 0.24 -11.79
N ASN A 395 2.43 -0.02 -10.75
CA ASN A 395 1.98 -1.35 -10.31
C ASN A 395 3.11 -2.32 -9.89
N THR A 396 4.20 -1.81 -9.35
CA THR A 396 5.33 -2.63 -8.89
C THR A 396 5.17 -2.99 -7.39
N PRO A 397 5.17 -4.28 -7.00
CA PRO A 397 4.99 -4.70 -5.60
C PRO A 397 6.29 -4.57 -4.79
N VAL A 398 6.86 -3.37 -4.76
CA VAL A 398 8.08 -3.03 -4.01
C VAL A 398 7.70 -2.56 -2.61
N MET A 399 8.50 -2.95 -1.60
CA MET A 399 8.31 -2.54 -0.21
C MET A 399 9.36 -1.52 0.22
N ASP A 400 9.40 -0.40 -0.48
CA ASP A 400 10.15 0.79 -0.08
C ASP A 400 9.17 1.91 0.28
N PHE A 401 9.47 2.64 1.35
CA PHE A 401 8.66 3.78 1.77
C PHE A 401 9.01 5.05 0.99
N SER A 402 10.04 5.05 0.15
CA SER A 402 10.41 6.16 -0.72
C SER A 402 9.22 6.72 -1.48
N VAL A 403 9.12 8.06 -1.47
CA VAL A 403 8.12 8.87 -2.16
C VAL A 403 8.25 8.72 -3.69
N PHE A 404 9.45 8.43 -4.17
CA PHE A 404 9.81 8.37 -5.59
C PHE A 404 9.69 6.99 -6.22
N GLU A 405 9.33 5.98 -5.44
CA GLU A 405 9.10 4.62 -5.96
C GLU A 405 7.60 4.32 -6.09
N GLY A 406 7.30 3.42 -7.04
CA GLY A 406 5.97 2.86 -7.24
C GLY A 406 5.45 2.02 -6.07
N MET A 407 4.28 1.43 -6.28
CA MET A 407 3.67 0.48 -5.36
C MET A 407 2.58 -0.34 -6.08
N ARG A 408 2.18 -1.45 -5.49
CA ARG A 408 1.01 -2.23 -5.89
C ARG A 408 0.08 -2.35 -4.69
N THR A 409 -1.17 -1.92 -4.80
CA THR A 409 -2.15 -2.03 -3.71
C THR A 409 -2.97 -3.31 -3.84
N LEU A 410 -3.61 -3.75 -2.76
CA LEU A 410 -4.57 -4.84 -2.78
C LEU A 410 -5.69 -4.60 -3.82
N SER A 411 -6.26 -3.40 -3.83
CA SER A 411 -7.35 -3.02 -4.73
C SER A 411 -6.93 -3.08 -6.21
N ALA A 412 -5.81 -2.46 -6.57
CA ALA A 412 -5.28 -2.48 -7.93
C ALA A 412 -4.87 -3.90 -8.36
N ASN A 413 -4.38 -4.71 -7.42
CA ASN A 413 -4.03 -6.09 -7.71
C ASN A 413 -5.24 -6.95 -8.06
N ILE A 414 -6.29 -6.86 -7.24
CA ILE A 414 -7.55 -7.56 -7.50
C ILE A 414 -8.14 -7.13 -8.84
N ALA A 415 -8.18 -5.82 -9.13
CA ALA A 415 -8.79 -5.29 -10.35
C ALA A 415 -8.10 -5.77 -11.64
N VAL A 416 -6.78 -5.97 -11.61
CA VAL A 416 -6.01 -6.38 -12.80
C VAL A 416 -5.92 -7.88 -12.94
N GLU A 417 -5.67 -8.61 -11.85
CA GLU A 417 -5.35 -10.04 -11.95
C GLU A 417 -6.60 -10.93 -11.87
N MET A 418 -7.69 -10.45 -11.26
CA MET A 418 -8.92 -11.26 -11.15
C MET A 418 -9.52 -11.62 -12.52
N PRO A 419 -9.66 -10.69 -13.49
CA PRO A 419 -10.19 -11.02 -14.81
C PRO A 419 -9.29 -11.98 -15.61
N GLU A 420 -7.98 -11.95 -15.37
CA GLU A 420 -6.98 -12.75 -16.09
C GLU A 420 -6.72 -14.12 -15.43
N SER A 421 -7.18 -14.31 -14.20
CA SER A 421 -6.94 -15.54 -13.44
C SER A 421 -7.91 -16.66 -13.78
N GLU A 422 -7.39 -17.87 -13.98
CA GLU A 422 -8.21 -19.07 -14.20
C GLU A 422 -9.13 -19.33 -13.00
N VAL A 423 -10.41 -19.59 -13.27
CA VAL A 423 -11.41 -19.90 -12.24
C VAL A 423 -10.99 -21.16 -11.47
N ASP A 424 -11.22 -21.13 -10.15
CA ASP A 424 -10.82 -22.18 -9.19
C ASP A 424 -9.31 -22.41 -8.99
N SER A 425 -8.45 -21.69 -9.71
CA SER A 425 -7.00 -21.74 -9.47
C SER A 425 -6.63 -21.22 -8.08
N THR A 426 -5.45 -21.61 -7.60
CA THR A 426 -4.89 -21.08 -6.35
C THR A 426 -4.76 -19.56 -6.39
N HIS A 427 -4.30 -19.02 -7.52
CA HIS A 427 -4.15 -17.59 -7.71
C HIS A 427 -5.50 -16.87 -7.56
N TYR A 428 -6.55 -17.37 -8.23
CA TYR A 428 -7.91 -16.86 -8.12
C TYR A 428 -8.40 -16.84 -6.67
N ARG A 429 -8.21 -17.94 -5.92
CA ARG A 429 -8.59 -18.02 -4.50
C ARG A 429 -7.80 -17.06 -3.61
N VAL A 430 -6.52 -16.85 -3.88
CA VAL A 430 -5.70 -15.88 -3.14
C VAL A 430 -6.13 -14.44 -3.45
N LEU A 431 -6.59 -14.14 -4.66
CA LEU A 431 -7.19 -12.83 -4.97
C LEU A 431 -8.49 -12.58 -4.19
N PHE A 432 -9.33 -13.62 -4.02
CA PHE A 432 -10.48 -13.53 -3.10
C PHE A 432 -10.03 -13.31 -1.66
N LEU A 433 -8.99 -14.00 -1.21
CA LEU A 433 -8.41 -13.77 0.12
C LEU A 433 -7.88 -12.34 0.26
N ALA A 434 -7.23 -11.80 -0.77
CA ALA A 434 -6.78 -10.40 -0.81
C ALA A 434 -7.96 -9.43 -0.68
N ALA A 435 -9.11 -9.73 -1.30
CA ALA A 435 -10.34 -8.95 -1.15
C ALA A 435 -10.88 -9.01 0.29
N VAL A 436 -10.85 -10.19 0.93
CA VAL A 436 -11.23 -10.35 2.35
C VAL A 436 -10.28 -9.58 3.26
N VAL A 437 -8.97 -9.57 2.96
CA VAL A 437 -7.97 -8.78 3.69
C VAL A 437 -8.26 -7.30 3.56
N LEU A 438 -8.49 -6.81 2.33
CA LEU A 438 -8.85 -5.41 2.09
C LEU A 438 -10.14 -5.02 2.81
N PHE A 439 -11.17 -5.88 2.77
CA PHE A 439 -12.42 -5.69 3.50
C PHE A 439 -12.19 -5.64 5.01
N THR A 440 -11.39 -6.56 5.55
CA THR A 440 -11.07 -6.58 6.99
C THR A 440 -10.33 -5.32 7.40
N PHE A 441 -9.39 -4.86 6.57
CA PHE A 441 -8.64 -3.63 6.80
C PHE A 441 -9.56 -2.42 6.81
N THR A 442 -10.39 -2.22 5.77
CA THR A 442 -11.35 -1.10 5.72
C THR A 442 -12.36 -1.17 6.86
N PHE A 443 -12.84 -2.35 7.22
CA PHE A 443 -13.73 -2.55 8.36
C PHE A 443 -13.09 -2.12 9.68
N ILE A 444 -11.84 -2.51 9.94
CA ILE A 444 -11.10 -2.12 11.14
C ILE A 444 -10.93 -0.61 11.21
N PHE A 445 -10.52 0.06 10.12
CA PHE A 445 -10.35 1.52 10.10
C PHE A 445 -11.66 2.27 10.29
N ASN A 446 -12.72 1.86 9.60
CA ASN A 446 -14.04 2.47 9.75
C ASN A 446 -14.60 2.26 11.16
N THR A 447 -14.39 1.07 11.75
CA THR A 447 -14.80 0.80 13.13
C THR A 447 -14.00 1.65 14.13
N ALA A 448 -12.69 1.74 13.95
CA ALA A 448 -11.83 2.58 14.78
C ALA A 448 -12.23 4.06 14.70
N ALA A 449 -12.55 4.55 13.50
CA ALA A 449 -13.05 5.90 13.28
C ALA A 449 -14.31 6.19 14.10
N GLU A 450 -15.27 5.26 14.06
CA GLU A 450 -16.53 5.38 14.79
C GLU A 450 -16.31 5.36 16.31
N VAL A 451 -15.47 4.45 16.79
CA VAL A 451 -15.16 4.33 18.23
C VAL A 451 -14.51 5.61 18.75
N VAL A 452 -13.54 6.18 18.01
CA VAL A 452 -12.89 7.43 18.40
C VAL A 452 -13.89 8.60 18.36
N ARG A 453 -14.74 8.67 17.32
CA ARG A 453 -15.79 9.68 17.21
C ARG A 453 -16.72 9.68 18.44
N GLN A 454 -17.19 8.50 18.84
CA GLN A 454 -18.09 8.37 20.01
C GLN A 454 -17.39 8.78 21.31
N ARG A 455 -16.14 8.35 21.52
CA ARG A 455 -15.36 8.75 22.70
C ARG A 455 -15.14 10.26 22.77
N LEU A 456 -14.78 10.89 21.66
CA LEU A 456 -14.59 12.34 21.61
C LEU A 456 -15.90 13.09 21.86
N ARG A 457 -17.02 12.64 21.26
CA ARG A 457 -18.35 13.23 21.49
C ARG A 457 -18.76 13.16 22.96
N GLN A 458 -18.57 12.03 23.62
CA GLN A 458 -18.89 11.88 25.06
C GLN A 458 -18.01 12.78 25.94
N ARG A 459 -16.74 12.95 25.60
CA ARG A 459 -15.82 13.81 26.36
C ARG A 459 -16.20 15.28 26.27
N TYR A 460 -16.67 15.73 25.10
CA TYR A 460 -17.00 17.13 24.83
C TYR A 460 -18.50 17.46 24.95
N SER A 461 -19.40 16.49 25.12
CA SER A 461 -20.82 16.77 25.40
C SER A 461 -21.08 17.31 26.80
N ASN A 462 -20.09 17.19 27.70
CA ASN A 462 -20.17 17.62 29.09
C ASN A 462 -19.50 18.98 29.33
N LEU A 463 -19.02 19.63 28.28
CA LEU A 463 -18.51 21.00 28.23
C LEU A 463 -19.53 21.88 27.53
#